data_AF-A0A5E9G3D4-F1
#
_entry.id   AF-A0A5E9G3D4-F1
#
_cell.length_a   1.000
_cell.length_b   1.000
_cell.length_c   1.000
_cell.angle_alpha   90.00
_cell.angle_beta   90.00
_cell.angle_gamma   90.00
#
_symmetry.space_group_name_H-M   'P 1'
#
loop_
_entity.id
_entity.type
_entity.pdbx_description
1 polymer ?
#
loop_
_entity_poly.entity_id
_entity_poly.type
_entity_poly.pdbx_seq_one_letter_code
_entity_poly.pdbx_strand_id
1 'polypeptide(L)' 'LVDAAYEKRSIAVSSNLHPAGFDELMPKTLATATVDRLLHHAHVCQTSGDSIRLTQALAGKGVTPMT' A
#
# COMPACT_ATOMS: atom_id res chain seq x y z
N LEU A 1 -8.53 11.55 5.93
CA LEU A 1 -7.14 11.31 6.39
C LEU A 1 -6.12 12.06 5.53
N VAL A 2 -6.03 11.74 4.22
CA VAL A 2 -5.08 12.38 3.28
C VAL A 2 -5.19 13.90 3.32
N ASP A 3 -6.41 14.43 3.16
CA ASP A 3 -6.67 15.88 3.17
C ASP A 3 -6.23 16.59 4.46
N ALA A 4 -6.47 15.96 5.61
CA ALA A 4 -6.08 16.52 6.91
C ALA A 4 -4.56 16.52 7.14
N ALA A 5 -3.82 15.65 6.44
CA ALA A 5 -2.37 15.51 6.57
C ALA A 5 -1.58 16.24 5.49
N TYR A 6 -2.22 16.53 4.36
CA TYR A 6 -1.62 17.20 3.21
C TYR A 6 -0.90 18.50 3.64
N GLU A 7 0.38 18.61 3.27
CA GLU A 7 1.30 19.72 3.63
C GLU A 7 1.49 19.99 5.14
N LYS A 8 1.00 19.10 6.01
CA LYS A 8 1.03 19.29 7.47
C LYS A 8 1.79 18.20 8.21
N ARG A 9 1.73 16.96 7.73
CA ARG A 9 2.43 15.81 8.34
C ARG A 9 2.65 14.68 7.34
N SER A 10 3.72 13.93 7.52
CA SER A 10 4.00 12.75 6.70
C SER A 10 3.02 11.59 7.00
N ILE A 11 2.71 10.81 5.96
CA ILE A 11 1.97 9.55 6.07
C ILE A 11 2.81 8.46 5.40
N ALA A 12 2.95 7.30 6.05
CA ALA A 12 3.45 6.08 5.42
C ALA A 12 2.27 5.17 5.04
N VAL A 13 2.23 4.73 3.78
CA VAL A 13 1.19 3.82 3.26
C VAL A 13 1.89 2.67 2.54
N SER A 14 1.50 1.43 2.88
CA SER A 14 1.82 0.25 2.07
C SER A 14 0.59 -0.19 1.29
N SER A 15 0.75 -0.48 0.01
CA SER A 15 -0.31 -1.00 -0.85
C SER A 15 0.24 -2.10 -1.74
N ASN A 16 -0.58 -3.10 -2.05
CA ASN A 16 -0.29 -4.10 -3.07
C ASN A 16 -0.68 -3.63 -4.49
N LEU A 17 -1.28 -2.44 -4.61
CA LEU A 17 -1.61 -1.81 -5.88
C LEU A 17 -0.62 -0.70 -6.21
N HIS A 18 -0.30 -0.54 -7.48
CA HIS A 18 0.45 0.60 -7.96
C HIS A 18 -0.36 1.89 -7.73
N PRO A 19 0.24 3.04 -7.39
CA PRO A 19 -0.50 4.29 -7.19
C PRO A 19 -1.40 4.70 -8.36
N ALA A 20 -1.05 4.31 -9.59
CA ALA A 20 -1.86 4.53 -10.79
C ALA A 20 -3.23 3.82 -10.77
N GLY A 21 -3.43 2.80 -9.93
CA GLY A 21 -4.71 2.10 -9.75
C GLY A 21 -5.42 2.45 -8.44
N PHE A 22 -5.00 3.50 -7.73
CA PHE A 22 -5.66 3.91 -6.48
C PHE A 22 -7.04 4.51 -6.71
N ASP A 23 -7.33 4.99 -7.93
CA ASP A 23 -8.64 5.48 -8.32
C ASP A 23 -9.70 4.36 -8.38
N GLU A 24 -9.29 3.11 -8.60
CA GLU A 24 -10.17 1.94 -8.54
C GLU A 24 -10.69 1.66 -7.12
N LEU A 25 -9.94 2.06 -6.10
CA LEU A 25 -10.30 1.87 -4.68
C LEU A 25 -11.22 2.95 -4.13
N MET A 26 -11.41 4.05 -4.87
CA MET A 26 -12.11 5.25 -4.38
C MET A 26 -13.35 5.57 -5.22
N PRO A 27 -14.38 6.21 -4.63
CA PRO A 27 -15.46 6.80 -5.41
C PRO A 27 -14.89 7.75 -6.46
N LYS A 28 -15.34 7.63 -7.72
CA LYS A 28 -14.82 8.37 -8.89
C LYS A 28 -14.74 9.90 -8.69
N THR A 29 -15.63 10.45 -7.85
CA THR A 29 -15.69 11.88 -7.54
C THR A 29 -14.58 12.38 -6.62
N LEU A 30 -13.94 11.50 -5.85
CA LEU A 30 -12.91 11.83 -4.86
C LEU A 30 -11.54 11.24 -5.22
N ALA A 31 -11.52 10.21 -6.08
CA ALA A 31 -10.33 9.47 -6.48
C ALA A 31 -9.18 10.38 -6.94
N THR A 32 -9.39 11.16 -8.00
CA THR A 32 -8.33 11.97 -8.62
C THR A 32 -7.75 12.99 -7.64
N ALA A 33 -8.59 13.76 -6.94
CA ALA A 33 -8.13 14.77 -6.00
C ALA A 33 -7.41 14.16 -4.79
N THR A 34 -7.81 12.97 -4.35
CA THR A 34 -7.17 12.30 -3.22
C THR A 34 -5.82 11.71 -3.61
N VAL A 35 -5.71 11.08 -4.80
CA VAL A 35 -4.45 10.55 -5.33
C VAL A 35 -3.45 11.67 -5.61
N ASP A 36 -3.92 12.78 -6.18
CA ASP A 36 -3.10 13.97 -6.42
C ASP A 36 -2.45 14.47 -5.13
N ARG A 37 -3.26 14.77 -4.10
CA ARG A 37 -2.77 15.20 -2.78
C ARG A 37 -1.84 14.17 -2.12
N LEU A 38 -2.12 12.89 -2.28
CA LEU A 38 -1.29 11.83 -1.71
C LEU A 38 0.10 11.77 -2.36
N LEU A 39 0.18 12.00 -3.68
CA LEU A 39 1.40 11.83 -4.45
C LEU A 39 2.23 13.10 -4.64
N HIS A 40 1.65 14.29 -4.41
CA HIS A 40 2.30 15.57 -4.71
C HIS A 40 3.66 15.75 -4.01
N HIS A 41 3.82 15.23 -2.80
CA HIS A 41 5.09 15.22 -2.07
C HIS A 41 5.50 13.81 -1.60
N ALA A 42 5.25 12.80 -2.44
CA ALA A 42 5.50 11.40 -2.08
C ALA A 42 6.84 10.87 -2.60
N HIS A 43 7.43 9.98 -1.81
CA HIS A 43 8.44 9.03 -2.30
C HIS A 43 7.77 7.67 -2.55
N VAL A 44 7.83 7.21 -3.80
CA VAL A 44 7.23 5.93 -4.19
C VAL A 44 8.31 4.85 -4.21
N CYS A 45 8.22 3.92 -3.27
CA CYS A 45 9.09 2.74 -3.21
C CYS A 45 8.31 1.52 -3.71
N GLN A 46 8.63 1.03 -4.91
CA GLN A 46 8.09 -0.22 -5.40
C GLN A 46 8.93 -1.39 -4.90
N THR A 47 8.27 -2.38 -4.31
CA THR A 47 8.88 -3.62 -3.85
C THR A 47 8.38 -4.77 -4.70
N SER A 48 9.27 -5.68 -5.07
CA SER A 48 8.97 -6.90 -5.81
C SER A 48 9.64 -8.11 -5.15
N GLY A 49 9.26 -9.31 -5.60
CA GLY A 49 9.79 -10.58 -5.10
C GLY A 49 8.72 -11.44 -4.43
N ASP A 50 9.14 -12.62 -4.00
CA ASP A 50 8.25 -13.63 -3.43
C ASP A 50 7.83 -13.29 -2.00
N SER A 51 6.71 -13.89 -1.58
CA SER A 51 6.22 -13.76 -0.21
C SER A 51 7.21 -14.38 0.77
N ILE A 52 7.82 -13.53 1.60
CA ILE A 52 8.68 -13.98 2.71
C ILE A 52 7.94 -14.95 3.62
N ARG A 53 6.64 -14.72 3.85
CA ARG A 53 5.80 -15.61 4.68
C ARG A 53 5.69 -17.00 4.05
N LEU A 54 5.51 -17.08 2.72
CA LEU A 54 5.47 -18.36 2.01
C LEU A 54 6.80 -19.09 2.09
N THR A 55 7.92 -18.40 1.81
CA THR A 55 9.26 -18.99 1.90
C THR A 55 9.53 -19.55 3.30
N GLN A 56 9.15 -18.81 4.35
CA GLN A 56 9.29 -19.26 5.74
C GLN A 56 8.40 -20.47 6.05
N ALA A 57 7.15 -20.47 5.58
CA ALA A 57 6.23 -21.57 5.77
C ALA A 57 6.72 -22.87 5.10
N LEU A 58 7.22 -22.77 3.86
CA LEU A 58 7.83 -23.90 3.15
C LEU A 58 9.10 -24.42 3.84
N ALA A 59 9.84 -23.54 4.52
CA ALA A 59 10.96 -23.90 5.37
C ALA A 59 10.56 -24.42 6.76
N GLY A 60 9.26 -24.64 7.02
CA GLY A 60 8.73 -25.15 8.29
C GLY A 60 8.72 -24.15 9.44
N LYS A 61 8.97 -22.85 9.19
CA LYS A 61 8.96 -21.81 10.23
C LYS A 61 7.55 -21.25 10.42
N GLY A 62 7.05 -21.31 11.66
CA GLY A 62 5.78 -20.68 12.04
C GLY A 62 4.52 -21.40 11.51
N VAL A 63 4.66 -22.62 10.98
CA VAL A 63 3.52 -23.44 10.55
C VAL A 63 3.02 -24.31 11.69
N THR A 64 1.71 -24.31 11.91
CA THR A 64 1.03 -25.28 12.79
C THR A 64 0.29 -26.24 11.88
N PRO A 65 0.56 -27.57 11.93
CA PRO A 65 -0.17 -28.54 11.12
C PRO A 65 -1.65 -28.46 11.45
N MET A 66 -2.51 -28.46 10.43
CA MET A 66 -3.93 -28.68 10.65
C MET A 66 -4.14 -30.17 10.85
N THR A 67 -4.31 -30.59 12.11
CA THR A 67 -4.77 -31.93 12.50
C THR A 67 -6.27 -32.05 12.37
#